data_AF-A0AA40VMT4-F1
#
_entry.id   AF-A0AA40VMT4-F1
#
_cell.length_a   1.000
_cell.length_b   1.000
_cell.length_c   1.000
_cell.angle_alpha   90.00
_cell.angle_beta   90.00
_cell.angle_gamma   90.00
#
_symmetry.space_group_name_H-M   'P 1'
#
loop_
_entity.id
_entity.type
_entity.pdbx_description
1 polymer ?
#
loop_
_entity_poly.entity_id
_entity_poly.type
_entity_poly.pdbx_seq_one_letter_code
_entity_poly.pdbx_strand_id
1 'polypeptide(L)'
;MNRTIADQIMYRTGKLAVLYYPEVHADDPDYTLAGDVEWVLAEAPDLDSVQRAELQELIGRVILDPTGNREALAHAIYAAARV
;
A
#
# COMPACT_ATOMS: atom_id res chain seq x y z
N MET A 1 -13.16 -13.28 -10.24
CA MET A 1 -11.82 -12.97 -10.80
C MET A 1 -10.83 -13.22 -9.67
N ASN A 2 -10.03 -14.28 -9.75
CA ASN A 2 -9.00 -14.54 -8.74
C ASN A 2 -7.90 -13.50 -8.94
N ARG A 3 -7.81 -12.51 -8.05
CA ARG A 3 -6.80 -11.43 -8.13
C ARG A 3 -5.52 -11.96 -7.51
N THR A 4 -4.38 -11.72 -8.15
CA THR A 4 -3.08 -12.05 -7.56
C THR A 4 -2.85 -11.21 -6.29
N ILE A 5 -1.97 -11.64 -5.39
CA ILE A 5 -1.57 -10.85 -4.21
C ILE A 5 -1.13 -9.44 -4.64
N ALA A 6 -0.40 -9.34 -5.75
CA ALA A 6 0.03 -8.07 -6.32
C ALA A 6 -1.15 -7.15 -6.68
N ASP A 7 -2.17 -7.69 -7.35
CA ASP A 7 -3.37 -6.93 -7.71
C ASP A 7 -4.17 -6.50 -6.47
N GLN A 8 -4.14 -7.29 -5.40
CA GLN A 8 -4.83 -6.97 -4.15
C GLN A 8 -4.13 -5.84 -3.39
N ILE A 9 -2.79 -5.85 -3.31
CA ILE A 9 -2.01 -4.75 -2.75
C ILE A 9 -2.27 -3.45 -3.54
N MET A 10 -2.23 -3.52 -4.87
CA MET A 10 -2.52 -2.36 -5.73
C MET A 10 -3.95 -1.84 -5.52
N TYR A 11 -4.93 -2.74 -5.46
CA TYR A 11 -6.32 -2.38 -5.23
C TYR A 11 -6.54 -1.71 -3.87
N ARG A 12 -6.02 -2.28 -2.78
CA ARG A 12 -6.18 -1.71 -1.43
C ARG A 12 -5.46 -0.38 -1.29
N THR A 13 -4.23 -0.28 -1.81
CA THR A 13 -3.49 0.98 -1.80
C THR A 13 -4.22 2.07 -2.57
N GLY A 14 -4.72 1.77 -3.78
CA GLY A 14 -5.49 2.71 -4.57
C GLY A 14 -6.80 3.13 -3.88
N LYS A 15 -7.49 2.20 -3.22
CA LYS A 15 -8.68 2.51 -2.41
C LYS A 15 -8.35 3.51 -1.30
N LEU A 16 -7.28 3.27 -0.54
CA LEU A 16 -6.86 4.16 0.54
C LEU A 16 -6.42 5.52 0.03
N ALA A 17 -5.69 5.59 -1.08
CA ALA A 17 -5.30 6.85 -1.71
C ALA A 17 -6.52 7.73 -2.12
N VAL A 18 -7.64 7.11 -2.50
CA VAL A 18 -8.89 7.82 -2.81
C VAL A 18 -9.62 8.29 -1.54
N LEU A 19 -9.49 7.54 -0.45
CA LEU A 19 -10.16 7.84 0.82
C LEU A 19 -9.35 8.75 1.74
N TYR A 20 -8.04 8.83 1.54
CA TYR A 20 -7.16 9.68 2.33
C TYR A 20 -7.40 11.16 2.01
N TYR A 21 -7.42 11.97 3.07
CA TYR A 21 -7.41 13.42 3.00
C TYR A 21 -6.61 13.96 4.21
N PRO A 22 -5.93 15.12 4.09
CA PRO A 22 -5.02 15.60 5.14
C PRO A 22 -5.65 15.75 6.53
N GLU A 23 -6.93 16.11 6.58
CA GLU A 23 -7.67 16.38 7.82
C GLU A 23 -8.22 15.11 8.50
N VAL A 24 -8.00 13.92 7.95
CA VAL A 24 -8.54 12.66 8.49
C VAL A 24 -8.19 12.44 9.97
N HIS A 25 -7.01 12.89 10.41
CA HIS A 25 -6.58 12.79 11.81
C HIS A 25 -7.38 13.68 12.77
N ALA A 26 -8.01 14.76 12.26
CA ALA A 26 -8.89 15.62 13.05
C ALA A 26 -10.29 15.00 13.21
N ASP A 27 -10.76 14.30 12.18
CA ASP A 27 -12.09 13.67 12.14
C ASP A 27 -12.10 12.28 12.79
N ASP A 28 -10.97 11.56 12.73
CA ASP A 28 -10.75 10.25 13.35
C ASP A 28 -9.41 10.26 14.11
N PRO A 29 -9.44 10.49 15.44
CA PRO A 29 -8.24 10.51 16.27
C PRO A 29 -7.47 9.18 16.34
N ASP A 30 -8.14 8.06 16.02
CA ASP A 30 -7.54 6.73 16.04
C ASP A 30 -6.92 6.37 14.66
N TYR A 31 -7.15 7.19 13.64
CA TYR A 31 -6.61 6.97 12.31
C TYR A 31 -5.08 7.06 12.29
N THR A 32 -4.45 6.06 11.69
CA THR A 32 -3.01 6.08 11.40
C THR A 32 -2.73 5.57 9.99
N LEU A 33 -1.91 6.33 9.24
CA LEU A 33 -1.40 5.88 7.95
C LEU A 33 -0.62 4.55 8.08
N ALA A 34 0.09 4.37 9.19
CA ALA A 34 0.81 3.13 9.48
C ALA A 34 -0.12 1.91 9.60
N GLY A 35 -1.29 2.07 10.23
CA GLY A 35 -2.29 1.01 10.34
C GLY A 35 -2.88 0.62 8.99
N ASP A 36 -3.15 1.62 8.14
CA ASP A 36 -3.55 1.44 6.75
C ASP A 36 -2.52 0.65 5.94
N VAL A 37 -1.25 1.03 6.03
CA VAL A 37 -0.15 0.33 5.35
C VAL A 37 -0.03 -1.12 5.83
N GLU A 38 -0.10 -1.36 7.14
CA GLU A 38 -0.05 -2.71 7.70
C GLU A 38 -1.24 -3.57 7.23
N TRP A 39 -2.43 -2.98 7.16
CA TRP A 39 -3.63 -3.66 6.64
C TRP A 39 -3.50 -4.04 5.15
N VAL A 40 -2.79 -3.25 4.36
CA VAL A 40 -2.45 -3.61 2.97
C VAL A 40 -1.46 -4.78 2.95
N LEU A 41 -0.38 -4.71 3.75
CA LEU A 41 0.67 -5.72 3.78
C LEU A 41 0.21 -7.07 4.33
N ALA A 42 -0.86 -7.11 5.12
CA ALA A 42 -1.48 -8.36 5.58
C ALA A 42 -1.92 -9.30 4.44
N GLU A 43 -2.06 -8.81 3.20
CA GLU A 43 -2.32 -9.65 2.03
C GLU A 43 -1.11 -10.48 1.57
N ALA A 44 0.10 -10.14 2.03
CA ALA A 44 1.36 -10.77 1.64
C ALA A 44 2.19 -11.12 2.89
N PRO A 45 1.74 -12.09 3.70
CA PRO A 45 2.40 -12.43 4.97
C PRO A 45 3.80 -13.04 4.80
N ASP A 46 4.10 -13.59 3.63
CA ASP A 46 5.33 -14.33 3.35
C ASP A 46 6.45 -13.46 2.75
N LEU A 47 6.28 -12.13 2.70
CA LEU A 47 7.33 -11.21 2.26
C LEU A 47 8.54 -11.27 3.20
N ASP A 48 9.75 -11.24 2.62
CA ASP A 48 10.94 -11.06 3.42
C ASP A 48 11.00 -9.64 4.03
N SER A 49 11.87 -9.44 5.01
CA SER A 49 11.94 -8.16 5.74
C SER A 49 12.34 -6.97 4.86
N VAL A 50 13.12 -7.21 3.79
CA VAL A 50 13.58 -6.16 2.87
C VAL A 50 12.45 -5.75 1.95
N GLN A 51 11.79 -6.73 1.32
CA GLN A 51 10.62 -6.51 0.48
C GLN A 51 9.49 -5.84 1.26
N ARG A 52 9.24 -6.29 2.49
CA ARG A 52 8.21 -5.71 3.34
C ARG A 52 8.50 -4.26 3.67
N ALA A 53 9.74 -3.91 4.01
CA ALA A 53 10.13 -2.54 4.31
C ALA A 53 10.00 -1.62 3.08
N GLU A 54 10.44 -2.09 1.90
CA GLU A 54 10.30 -1.36 0.64
C GLU A 54 8.81 -1.10 0.30
N LEU A 55 7.97 -2.14 0.39
CA LEU A 55 6.54 -1.99 0.12
C LEU A 55 5.84 -1.11 1.15
N GLN A 56 6.22 -1.18 2.43
CA GLN A 56 5.69 -0.30 3.47
C GLN A 56 5.90 1.18 3.12
N GLU A 57 7.11 1.54 2.67
CA GLU A 57 7.44 2.90 2.25
C GLU A 57 6.65 3.32 1.01
N LEU A 58 6.64 2.49 -0.03
CA LEU A 58 5.99 2.80 -1.30
C LEU A 58 4.47 2.92 -1.15
N ILE A 59 3.82 2.04 -0.38
CA ILE A 59 2.38 2.10 -0.11
C ILE A 59 2.03 3.42 0.58
N GLY A 60 2.77 3.80 1.63
CA GLY A 60 2.53 5.07 2.33
C GLY A 60 2.66 6.27 1.39
N ARG A 61 3.68 6.29 0.53
CA ARG A 61 3.85 7.37 -0.47
C ARG A 61 2.71 7.41 -1.50
N VAL A 62 2.21 6.26 -1.95
CA VAL A 62 1.09 6.21 -2.90
C VAL A 62 -0.22 6.65 -2.26
N ILE A 63 -0.46 6.34 -0.98
CA ILE A 63 -1.64 6.83 -0.27
C ILE A 63 -1.64 8.36 -0.22
N LEU A 64 -0.48 8.98 0.03
CA LEU A 64 -0.32 10.43 0.13
C LEU A 64 -0.29 11.14 -1.23
N ASP A 65 0.39 10.56 -2.23
CA ASP A 65 0.52 11.09 -3.58
C ASP A 65 0.55 9.95 -4.60
N PRO A 66 -0.63 9.49 -5.08
CA PRO A 66 -0.71 8.39 -6.03
C PRO A 66 -0.19 8.77 -7.41
N THR A 67 -0.28 10.03 -7.83
CA THR A 67 0.19 10.48 -9.14
C THR A 67 1.71 10.35 -9.24
N GLY A 68 2.43 10.74 -8.18
CA GLY A 68 3.89 10.69 -8.14
C GLY A 68 4.47 9.29 -7.92
N ASN A 69 3.75 8.39 -7.25
CA ASN A 69 4.38 7.17 -6.69
C ASN A 69 3.81 5.83 -7.23
N ARG A 70 2.67 5.84 -7.95
CA ARG A 70 1.99 4.60 -8.37
C ARG A 70 2.86 3.67 -9.23
N GLU A 71 3.72 4.22 -10.09
CA GLU A 71 4.56 3.43 -10.99
C GLU A 71 5.65 2.67 -10.23
N ALA A 72 6.28 3.33 -9.24
CA ALA A 72 7.30 2.71 -8.39
C ALA A 72 6.72 1.54 -7.59
N LEU A 73 5.52 1.74 -7.02
CA LEU A 73 4.82 0.67 -6.31
C LEU A 73 4.47 -0.49 -7.25
N ALA A 74 3.88 -0.21 -8.41
CA ALA A 74 3.55 -1.25 -9.38
C ALA A 74 4.79 -2.06 -9.79
N HIS A 75 5.91 -1.38 -10.07
CA HIS A 75 7.16 -2.04 -10.42
C HIS A 75 7.65 -2.99 -9.30
N ALA A 76 7.70 -2.51 -8.06
CA ALA A 76 8.16 -3.30 -6.92
C ALA A 76 7.32 -4.57 -6.70
N ILE A 77 5.98 -4.44 -6.70
CA ILE A 77 5.10 -5.57 -6.39
C ILE A 77 5.09 -6.60 -7.53
N TYR A 78 5.05 -6.17 -8.80
CA TYR A 78 5.06 -7.10 -9.92
C TYR A 78 6.44 -7.72 -10.19
N ALA A 79 7.53 -7.09 -9.72
CA ALA A 79 8.84 -7.72 -9.68
C ALA A 79 8.91 -8.83 -8.62
N ALA A 80 8.37 -8.57 -7.42
CA ALA A 80 8.32 -9.56 -6.34
C ALA A 80 7.44 -10.78 -6.67
N ALA A 81 6.35 -10.59 -7.43
CA ALA A 81 5.42 -11.66 -7.81
C ALA A 81 5.92 -12.59 -8.93
N ARG A 82 7.09 -12.35 -9.51
CA ARG A 82 7.68 -13.15 -10.60
C ARG A 82 8.67 -14.23 -10.12
N VAL A 83 8.87 -14.35 -8.81
CA VAL A 83 9.77 -15.33 -8.17
C VAL A 83 9.00 -16.55 -7.69
#